data_AF-A0A0P9DD92-F1
#
_entry.id   AF-A0A0P9DD92-F1
#
_cell.length_a   1.000
_cell.length_b   1.000
_cell.length_c   1.000
_cell.angle_alpha   90.00
_cell.angle_beta   90.00
_cell.angle_gamma   90.00
#
_symmetry.space_group_name_H-M   'P 1'
#
loop_
_entity.id
_entity.type
_entity.pdbx_description
1 polymer ?
#
loop_
_entity_poly.entity_id
_entity_poly.type
_entity_poly.pdbx_seq_one_letter_code
_entity_poly.pdbx_strand_id
1 'polypeptide(L)'
;MFYTATYIEPETHSLAASLGVSYLLTKPAEPQVILDTIRAALDLPIETLAPPPPEQFEQEHQRLLLHKLSQKVDELEAFNAGLATINAELEERIAARTAELAEANQRLRDLNAVKDNLLAITSHDLRSPLGAIQNMAELLLDDETLNDDNRRLVTSMAGSASRLIAMVSTMLDLSKLEAGKVQLEPIELRASAVTHQVLDSLLPSAKAKHIDLLLEVLPKEPTICADWVKLAQILSNLLS
;
A
#
# COMPACT_ATOMS: atom_id res chain seq x y z
N MET A 1 -0.84 -6.74 -59.13
CA MET A 1 -1.17 -7.09 -57.73
C MET A 1 -2.12 -6.04 -57.19
N PHE A 2 -3.28 -6.42 -56.70
CA PHE A 2 -4.20 -5.51 -56.02
C PHE A 2 -3.87 -5.51 -54.54
N TYR A 3 -3.50 -4.37 -53.99
CA TYR A 3 -3.33 -4.19 -52.55
C TYR A 3 -4.55 -3.44 -52.03
N THR A 4 -5.32 -4.09 -51.15
CA THR A 4 -6.42 -3.43 -50.44
C THR A 4 -5.93 -3.08 -49.04
N ALA A 5 -5.92 -1.80 -48.70
CA ALA A 5 -5.65 -1.38 -47.34
C ALA A 5 -6.53 -0.18 -46.99
N THR A 6 -6.96 -0.16 -45.73
CA THR A 6 -7.89 0.83 -45.20
C THR A 6 -7.08 2.03 -44.74
N TYR A 7 -6.91 3.02 -45.62
CA TYR A 7 -6.16 4.23 -45.30
C TYR A 7 -7.14 5.41 -45.20
N ILE A 8 -7.19 6.04 -44.02
CA ILE A 8 -8.21 7.03 -43.67
C ILE A 8 -7.62 8.46 -43.71
N GLU A 9 -6.32 8.63 -44.01
CA GLU A 9 -5.61 9.91 -43.82
C GLU A 9 -5.05 10.51 -45.12
N PRO A 10 -4.98 11.86 -45.25
CA PRO A 10 -4.45 12.54 -46.44
C PRO A 10 -2.98 12.22 -46.76
N GLU A 11 -2.18 11.90 -45.73
CA GLU A 11 -0.74 11.62 -45.84
C GLU A 11 -0.44 10.36 -46.66
N THR A 12 -1.41 9.45 -46.77
CA THR A 12 -1.26 8.15 -47.44
C THR A 12 -1.27 8.25 -48.98
N HIS A 13 -1.79 9.35 -49.54
CA HIS A 13 -1.73 9.61 -50.97
C HIS A 13 -0.28 9.80 -51.48
N SER A 14 0.57 10.47 -50.69
CA SER A 14 1.97 10.73 -51.07
C SER A 14 2.82 9.45 -51.04
N LEU A 15 2.56 8.57 -50.06
CA LEU A 15 3.23 7.29 -49.90
C LEU A 15 2.79 6.28 -50.97
N ALA A 16 1.51 6.27 -51.34
CA ALA A 16 1.02 5.45 -52.45
C ALA A 16 1.71 5.83 -53.77
N ALA A 17 1.86 7.13 -54.04
CA ALA A 17 2.56 7.61 -55.24
C ALA A 17 4.05 7.22 -55.25
N SER A 18 4.75 7.31 -54.10
CA SER A 18 6.18 6.94 -54.03
C SER A 18 6.43 5.43 -54.13
N LEU A 19 5.41 4.60 -53.83
CA LEU A 19 5.43 3.14 -54.02
C LEU A 19 5.02 2.70 -55.43
N GLY A 20 4.78 3.64 -56.35
CA GLY A 20 4.44 3.34 -57.74
C GLY A 20 2.98 2.92 -57.97
N VAL A 21 2.06 3.33 -57.08
CA VAL A 21 0.63 3.08 -57.24
C VAL A 21 0.06 3.99 -58.33
N SER A 22 -0.50 3.39 -59.39
CA SER A 22 -1.06 4.13 -60.53
C SER A 22 -2.52 4.57 -60.36
N TYR A 23 -3.28 3.91 -59.48
CA TYR A 23 -4.71 4.18 -59.27
C TYR A 23 -5.08 4.05 -57.79
N LEU A 24 -5.91 4.98 -57.30
CA LEU A 24 -6.33 5.02 -55.90
C LEU A 24 -7.84 5.21 -55.80
N LEU A 25 -8.47 4.41 -54.94
CA LEU A 25 -9.91 4.46 -54.64
C LEU A 25 -10.11 4.63 -53.14
N THR A 26 -10.84 5.67 -52.75
CA THR A 26 -11.21 5.94 -51.36
C THR A 26 -12.64 5.45 -51.11
N LYS A 27 -12.92 4.88 -49.93
CA LYS A 27 -14.28 4.44 -49.57
C LYS A 27 -14.93 5.47 -48.63
N PRO A 28 -16.24 5.76 -48.79
CA PRO A 28 -17.14 5.21 -49.80
C PRO A 28 -16.95 5.92 -51.16
N ALA A 29 -16.85 5.15 -52.23
CA ALA A 29 -16.86 5.67 -53.60
C ALA A 29 -18.10 5.18 -54.32
N GLU A 30 -18.65 6.04 -55.18
CA GLU A 30 -19.75 5.68 -56.07
C GLU A 30 -19.34 4.50 -56.97
N PRO A 31 -20.24 3.54 -57.25
CA PRO A 31 -19.91 2.35 -58.04
C PRO A 31 -19.29 2.66 -59.40
N GLN A 32 -19.72 3.74 -60.05
CA GLN A 32 -19.19 4.18 -61.34
C GLN A 32 -17.71 4.57 -61.25
N VAL A 33 -17.32 5.31 -60.20
CA VAL A 33 -15.93 5.74 -59.97
C VAL A 33 -15.02 4.52 -59.76
N ILE A 34 -15.49 3.51 -59.03
CA ILE A 34 -14.77 2.26 -58.80
C ILE A 34 -14.57 1.51 -60.12
N LEU A 35 -15.65 1.32 -60.88
CA LEU A 35 -15.61 0.57 -62.14
C LEU A 35 -14.73 1.25 -63.18
N ASP A 36 -14.80 2.56 -63.33
CA ASP A 36 -14.00 3.31 -64.30
C ASP A 36 -12.51 3.27 -63.94
N THR A 37 -12.18 3.31 -62.65
CA THR A 37 -10.79 3.19 -62.18
C THR A 37 -10.23 1.78 -62.41
N ILE A 38 -11.01 0.74 -62.13
CA ILE A 38 -10.61 -0.65 -62.41
C ILE A 38 -10.44 -0.90 -63.92
N ARG A 39 -11.35 -0.36 -64.74
CA ARG A 39 -11.29 -0.46 -66.20
C ARG A 39 -10.04 0.19 -66.77
N ALA A 40 -9.75 1.42 -66.33
CA ALA A 40 -8.54 2.13 -66.73
C ALA A 40 -7.26 1.37 -66.36
N ALA A 41 -7.27 0.66 -65.22
CA ALA A 41 -6.13 -0.14 -64.77
C ALA A 41 -5.94 -1.48 -65.51
N LEU A 42 -7.00 -2.04 -66.08
CA LEU A 42 -7.00 -3.39 -66.66
C LEU A 42 -7.12 -3.43 -68.20
N ASP A 43 -7.34 -2.29 -68.86
CA ASP A 43 -7.50 -2.17 -70.32
C ASP A 43 -8.54 -3.16 -70.92
N LEU A 44 -9.59 -3.45 -70.14
CA LEU A 44 -10.64 -4.41 -70.50
C LEU A 44 -11.77 -3.73 -71.29
N PRO A 45 -12.28 -4.34 -72.39
CA PRO A 45 -13.45 -3.85 -73.10
C PRO A 45 -14.70 -3.91 -72.22
N ILE A 46 -15.59 -2.92 -72.37
CA ILE A 46 -16.80 -2.79 -71.56
C ILE A 46 -17.82 -3.84 -72.00
N GLU A 47 -18.00 -4.89 -71.21
CA GLU A 47 -19.24 -5.67 -71.19
C GLU A 47 -20.15 -5.07 -70.11
N THR A 48 -21.09 -4.21 -70.53
CA THR A 48 -22.10 -3.70 -69.61
C THR A 48 -23.12 -4.80 -69.35
N LEU A 49 -22.99 -5.53 -68.24
CA LEU A 49 -24.15 -6.22 -67.70
C LEU A 49 -25.18 -5.14 -67.31
N ALA A 50 -26.39 -5.26 -67.84
CA ALA A 50 -27.50 -4.42 -67.41
C ALA A 50 -27.66 -4.59 -65.89
N PRO A 51 -27.71 -3.49 -65.10
CA PRO A 51 -27.93 -3.62 -63.68
C PRO A 51 -29.23 -4.39 -63.45
N PRO A 52 -29.28 -5.28 -62.44
CA PRO A 52 -30.51 -5.97 -62.11
C PRO A 52 -31.64 -4.94 -61.88
N PRO A 53 -32.89 -5.28 -62.21
CA PRO A 53 -34.03 -4.43 -61.90
C PRO A 53 -33.97 -3.94 -60.44
N PRO A 54 -34.28 -2.66 -60.16
CA PRO A 54 -34.17 -2.10 -58.81
C PRO A 54 -34.84 -2.96 -57.73
N GLU A 55 -36.02 -3.53 -58.04
CA GLU A 55 -36.75 -4.42 -57.14
C GLU A 55 -36.00 -5.71 -56.79
N GLN A 56 -35.30 -6.32 -57.75
CA GLN A 56 -34.52 -7.54 -57.52
C GLN A 56 -33.27 -7.25 -56.69
N PHE A 57 -32.62 -6.11 -56.95
CA PHE A 57 -31.49 -5.65 -56.14
C PHE A 57 -31.91 -5.36 -54.70
N GLU A 58 -33.00 -4.62 -54.50
CA GLU A 58 -33.52 -4.28 -53.18
C GLU A 58 -33.92 -5.53 -52.39
N GLN A 59 -34.59 -6.49 -53.01
CA GLN A 59 -34.96 -7.76 -52.36
C GLN A 59 -33.73 -8.56 -51.92
N GLU A 60 -32.73 -8.72 -52.80
CA GLU A 60 -31.52 -9.48 -52.45
C GLU A 60 -30.64 -8.74 -51.44
N HIS A 61 -30.59 -7.41 -51.52
CA HIS A 61 -29.91 -6.57 -50.53
C HIS A 61 -30.55 -6.67 -49.15
N GLN A 62 -31.88 -6.57 -49.07
CA GLN A 62 -32.62 -6.73 -47.81
C GLN A 62 -32.43 -8.14 -47.23
N ARG A 63 -32.45 -9.18 -48.08
CA ARG A 63 -32.19 -10.56 -47.66
C ARG A 63 -30.80 -10.71 -47.04
N LEU A 64 -29.77 -10.15 -47.68
CA LEU A 64 -28.39 -10.18 -47.17
C LEU A 64 -28.23 -9.40 -45.86
N LEU A 65 -28.88 -8.22 -45.75
CA LEU A 65 -28.86 -7.44 -44.52
C LEU A 65 -29.53 -8.18 -43.37
N LEU A 66 -30.74 -8.72 -43.58
CA LEU A 66 -31.45 -9.49 -42.56
C LEU A 66 -30.64 -10.72 -42.12
N HIS A 67 -30.01 -11.42 -43.06
CA HIS A 67 -29.14 -12.55 -42.74
C HIS A 67 -27.92 -12.12 -41.91
N LYS A 68 -27.21 -11.06 -42.31
CA LYS A 68 -26.08 -10.52 -41.54
C LYS A 68 -26.50 -10.04 -40.15
N LEU A 69 -27.68 -9.43 -40.04
CA LEU A 69 -28.20 -8.90 -38.77
C LEU A 69 -28.59 -10.05 -37.84
N SER A 70 -29.24 -11.09 -38.36
CA SER A 70 -29.51 -12.34 -37.62
C SER A 70 -28.23 -12.97 -37.12
N GLN A 71 -27.22 -13.14 -37.99
CA GLN A 71 -25.93 -13.70 -37.59
C GLN A 71 -25.27 -12.87 -36.48
N LYS A 72 -25.35 -11.53 -36.55
CA LYS A 72 -24.80 -10.64 -35.51
C LYS A 72 -25.57 -10.73 -34.19
N VAL A 73 -26.88 -10.93 -34.22
CA VAL A 73 -27.68 -11.18 -33.02
C VAL A 73 -27.25 -12.50 -32.37
N ASP A 74 -27.12 -13.57 -33.14
CA ASP A 74 -26.69 -14.88 -32.64
C ASP A 74 -25.27 -14.81 -32.01
N GLU A 75 -24.35 -14.09 -32.67
CA GLU A 75 -23.00 -13.84 -32.13
C GLU A 75 -23.03 -13.07 -30.80
N LEU A 76 -23.88 -12.04 -30.69
CA LEU A 76 -24.04 -11.24 -29.46
C LEU A 76 -24.67 -12.05 -28.33
N GLU A 77 -25.68 -12.87 -28.63
CA GLU A 77 -26.31 -13.74 -27.63
C GLU A 77 -25.32 -14.77 -27.09
N ALA A 78 -24.54 -15.41 -27.98
CA ALA A 78 -23.49 -16.34 -27.58
C ALA A 78 -22.41 -15.65 -26.73
N PHE A 79 -21.99 -14.44 -27.10
CA PHE A 79 -21.01 -13.67 -26.34
C PHE A 79 -21.54 -13.27 -24.95
N ASN A 80 -22.79 -12.79 -24.87
CA ASN A 80 -23.43 -12.42 -23.62
C ASN A 80 -23.60 -13.62 -22.68
N ALA A 81 -23.97 -14.80 -23.22
CA ALA A 81 -24.03 -16.03 -22.44
C ALA A 81 -22.66 -16.44 -21.88
N GLY A 82 -21.60 -16.29 -22.69
CA GLY A 82 -20.21 -16.50 -22.26
C GLY A 82 -19.80 -15.54 -21.13
N LEU A 83 -20.10 -14.25 -21.27
CA LEU A 83 -19.85 -13.25 -20.23
C LEU A 83 -20.61 -13.54 -18.93
N ALA A 84 -21.88 -13.95 -19.02
CA ALA A 84 -22.66 -14.30 -17.84
C ALA A 84 -22.04 -15.48 -17.07
N THR A 85 -21.53 -16.48 -17.80
CA THR A 85 -20.85 -17.64 -17.20
C THR A 85 -19.56 -17.22 -16.50
N ILE A 86 -18.71 -16.44 -17.18
CA ILE A 86 -17.44 -15.94 -16.62
C ILE A 86 -17.70 -15.06 -15.39
N ASN A 87 -18.71 -14.19 -15.44
CA ASN A 87 -19.06 -13.33 -14.31
C ASN A 87 -19.51 -14.16 -13.10
N ALA A 88 -20.33 -15.20 -13.30
CA ALA A 88 -20.76 -16.08 -12.22
C ALA A 88 -19.57 -16.83 -11.59
N GLU A 89 -18.64 -17.36 -12.40
CA GLU A 89 -17.42 -18.00 -11.91
C GLU A 89 -16.50 -17.03 -11.15
N LEU A 90 -16.37 -15.79 -11.64
CA LEU A 90 -15.59 -14.75 -10.97
C LEU A 90 -16.22 -14.34 -9.64
N GLU A 91 -17.54 -14.18 -9.58
CA GLU A 91 -18.28 -13.86 -8.36
C GLU A 91 -18.10 -14.96 -7.31
N GLU A 92 -18.22 -16.23 -7.69
CA GLU A 92 -17.99 -17.36 -6.80
C GLU A 92 -16.55 -17.38 -6.29
N ARG A 93 -15.57 -17.17 -7.18
CA ARG A 93 -14.15 -17.14 -6.82
C ARG A 93 -13.82 -15.96 -5.89
N ILE A 94 -14.42 -14.79 -6.13
CA ILE A 94 -14.29 -13.63 -5.25
C ILE A 94 -14.89 -13.97 -3.89
N ALA A 95 -16.11 -14.48 -3.83
CA ALA A 95 -16.78 -14.83 -2.57
C ALA A 95 -15.95 -15.83 -1.75
N ALA A 96 -15.44 -16.89 -2.39
CA ALA A 96 -14.58 -17.88 -1.74
C ALA A 96 -13.29 -17.25 -1.20
N ARG A 97 -12.59 -16.43 -2.00
CA ARG A 97 -11.36 -15.75 -1.57
C ARG A 97 -11.61 -14.73 -0.48
N THR A 98 -12.71 -13.99 -0.54
CA THR A 98 -13.09 -13.03 0.50
C THR A 98 -13.38 -13.75 1.82
N ALA A 99 -14.05 -14.91 1.77
CA ALA A 99 -14.29 -15.73 2.96
C ALA A 99 -12.99 -16.27 3.57
N GLU A 100 -12.10 -16.84 2.76
CA GLU A 100 -10.77 -17.30 3.19
C GLU A 100 -9.97 -16.17 3.84
N LEU A 101 -9.98 -14.98 3.22
CA LEU A 101 -9.23 -13.83 3.70
C LEU A 101 -9.83 -13.26 5.00
N ALA A 102 -11.15 -13.28 5.14
CA ALA A 102 -11.83 -12.90 6.38
C ALA A 102 -11.47 -13.87 7.53
N GLU A 103 -11.49 -15.17 7.27
CA GLU A 103 -11.12 -16.19 8.25
C GLU A 103 -9.64 -16.06 8.66
N ALA A 104 -8.73 -15.91 7.70
CA ALA A 104 -7.31 -15.71 7.97
C ALA A 104 -7.06 -14.44 8.81
N ASN A 105 -7.73 -13.33 8.48
CA ASN A 105 -7.66 -12.10 9.27
C ASN A 105 -8.18 -12.29 10.69
N GLN A 106 -9.29 -13.01 10.87
CA GLN A 106 -9.81 -13.27 12.21
C GLN A 106 -8.83 -14.09 13.05
N ARG A 107 -8.26 -15.17 12.48
CA ARG A 107 -7.24 -15.98 13.16
C ARG A 107 -6.01 -15.15 13.53
N LEU A 108 -5.55 -14.27 12.65
CA LEU A 108 -4.43 -13.36 12.94
C LEU A 108 -4.76 -12.40 14.09
N ARG A 109 -5.99 -11.86 14.13
CA ARG A 109 -6.43 -10.99 15.24
C ARG A 109 -6.47 -11.74 16.57
N ASP A 110 -7.00 -12.96 16.57
CA ASP A 110 -7.07 -13.79 17.77
C ASP A 110 -5.66 -14.14 18.28
N LEU A 111 -4.74 -14.50 17.38
CA LEU A 111 -3.34 -14.75 17.72
C LEU A 111 -2.64 -13.51 18.28
N ASN A 112 -2.87 -12.33 17.69
CA ASN A 112 -2.32 -11.08 18.20
C ASN A 112 -2.84 -10.75 19.60
N ALA A 113 -4.13 -10.98 19.87
CA ALA A 113 -4.71 -10.79 21.19
C ALA A 113 -4.08 -11.72 22.24
N VAL A 114 -3.82 -12.99 21.88
CA VAL A 114 -3.12 -13.94 22.74
C VAL A 114 -1.66 -13.51 22.98
N LYS A 115 -0.94 -13.10 21.93
CA LYS A 115 0.43 -12.57 22.03
C LYS A 115 0.49 -11.39 23.00
N ASP A 116 -0.41 -10.42 22.84
CA ASP A 116 -0.46 -9.21 23.68
C ASP A 116 -0.72 -9.56 25.15
N ASN A 117 -1.69 -10.45 25.42
CA ASN A 117 -1.99 -10.88 26.79
C ASN A 117 -0.80 -11.63 27.42
N LEU A 118 -0.14 -12.51 26.68
CA LEU A 118 1.02 -13.24 27.16
C LEU A 118 2.16 -12.29 27.51
N LEU A 119 2.43 -11.30 26.64
CA LEU A 119 3.45 -10.30 26.90
C LEU A 119 3.10 -9.44 28.13
N ALA A 120 1.83 -9.04 28.28
CA ALA A 120 1.40 -8.29 29.45
C ALA A 120 1.60 -9.07 30.77
N ILE A 121 1.21 -10.34 30.80
CA ILE A 121 1.35 -11.21 31.98
C ILE A 121 2.84 -11.44 32.28
N THR A 122 3.61 -11.87 31.28
CA THR A 122 5.03 -12.19 31.49
C THR A 122 5.84 -10.96 31.88
N SER A 123 5.55 -9.77 31.33
CA SER A 123 6.19 -8.52 31.76
C SER A 123 5.90 -8.19 33.23
N HIS A 124 4.67 -8.36 33.70
CA HIS A 124 4.32 -8.13 35.11
C HIS A 124 5.04 -9.13 36.03
N ASP A 125 5.00 -10.41 35.66
CA ASP A 125 5.58 -11.50 36.44
C ASP A 125 7.11 -11.45 36.48
N LEU A 126 7.75 -10.87 35.46
CA LEU A 126 9.19 -10.61 35.45
C LEU A 126 9.56 -9.31 36.18
N ARG A 127 8.73 -8.26 36.10
CA ARG A 127 8.99 -6.98 36.77
C ARG A 127 9.02 -7.12 38.29
N SER A 128 8.13 -7.92 38.86
CA SER A 128 8.05 -8.10 40.33
C SER A 128 9.34 -8.67 40.95
N PRO A 129 9.89 -9.82 40.51
CA PRO A 129 11.14 -10.35 41.07
C PRO A 129 12.35 -9.48 40.73
N LEU A 130 12.40 -8.87 39.54
CA LEU A 130 13.49 -7.94 39.20
C LEU A 130 13.47 -6.67 40.07
N GLY A 131 12.29 -6.13 40.36
CA GLY A 131 12.12 -5.00 41.27
C GLY A 131 12.52 -5.35 42.70
N ALA A 132 12.23 -6.57 43.16
CA ALA A 132 12.70 -7.05 44.47
C ALA A 132 14.24 -7.15 44.52
N ILE A 133 14.89 -7.67 43.46
CA ILE A 133 16.36 -7.73 43.36
C ILE A 133 16.96 -6.32 43.33
N GLN A 134 16.35 -5.39 42.58
CA GLN A 134 16.79 -4.00 42.53
C GLN A 134 16.71 -3.35 43.92
N ASN A 135 15.56 -3.42 44.58
CA ASN A 135 15.36 -2.85 45.91
C ASN A 135 16.34 -3.43 46.93
N MET A 136 16.58 -4.75 46.89
CA MET A 136 17.53 -5.39 47.79
C MET A 136 18.97 -4.91 47.54
N ALA A 137 19.35 -4.74 46.27
CA ALA A 137 20.66 -4.20 45.92
C ALA A 137 20.80 -2.74 46.33
N GLU A 138 19.76 -1.92 46.18
CA GLU A 138 19.74 -0.52 46.65
C GLU A 138 19.86 -0.44 48.18
N LEU A 139 19.12 -1.26 48.93
CA LEU A 139 19.25 -1.34 50.40
C LEU A 139 20.66 -1.75 50.86
N LEU A 140 21.31 -2.66 50.13
CA LEU A 140 22.70 -3.06 50.42
C LEU A 140 23.71 -1.96 50.10
N LEU A 141 23.41 -1.08 49.14
CA LEU A 141 24.28 0.06 48.84
C LEU A 141 24.20 1.16 49.91
N ASP A 142 23.09 1.25 50.63
CA ASP A 142 22.90 2.18 51.75
C ASP A 142 23.64 1.72 53.03
N ASP A 143 24.11 0.46 53.09
CA ASP A 143 24.91 -0.03 54.21
C ASP A 143 26.36 0.52 54.15
N GLU A 144 26.73 1.34 55.14
CA GLU A 144 28.07 1.94 55.26
C GLU A 144 29.15 0.91 55.64
N THR A 145 28.77 -0.27 56.12
CA THR A 145 29.71 -1.34 56.51
C THR A 145 30.17 -2.21 55.33
N LEU A 146 29.60 -2.00 54.14
CA LEU A 146 29.97 -2.72 52.93
C LEU A 146 31.38 -2.33 52.46
N ASN A 147 32.27 -3.33 52.31
CA ASN A 147 33.59 -3.11 51.74
C ASN A 147 33.51 -2.70 50.25
N ASP A 148 34.61 -2.12 49.73
CA ASP A 148 34.63 -1.57 48.37
C ASP A 148 34.36 -2.63 47.28
N ASP A 149 34.89 -3.85 47.44
CA ASP A 149 34.69 -4.93 46.47
C ASP A 149 33.22 -5.38 46.40
N ASN A 150 32.57 -5.56 47.55
CA ASN A 150 31.15 -5.90 47.64
C ASN A 150 30.30 -4.74 47.13
N ARG A 151 30.67 -3.47 47.40
CA ARG A 151 29.95 -2.30 46.90
C ARG A 151 29.97 -2.25 45.38
N ARG A 152 31.09 -2.58 44.75
CA ARG A 152 31.18 -2.67 43.27
C ARG A 152 30.31 -3.80 42.72
N LEU A 153 30.28 -4.96 43.38
CA LEU A 153 29.43 -6.09 42.98
C LEU A 153 27.94 -5.74 43.07
N VAL A 154 27.49 -5.20 44.20
CA VAL A 154 26.09 -4.81 44.42
C VAL A 154 25.67 -3.69 43.45
N THR A 155 26.55 -2.72 43.19
CA THR A 155 26.31 -1.67 42.17
C THR A 155 26.09 -2.26 40.79
N SER A 156 26.90 -3.26 40.41
CA SER A 156 26.75 -3.98 39.13
C SER A 156 25.44 -4.76 39.06
N MET A 157 25.03 -5.39 40.17
CA MET A 157 23.75 -6.10 40.29
C MET A 157 22.56 -5.15 40.15
N ALA A 158 22.54 -4.04 40.88
CA ALA A 158 21.49 -3.02 40.79
C ALA A 158 21.36 -2.48 39.36
N GLY A 159 22.49 -2.13 38.73
CA GLY A 159 22.50 -1.67 37.34
C GLY A 159 22.00 -2.73 36.35
N SER A 160 22.26 -4.01 36.60
CA SER A 160 21.78 -5.11 35.75
C SER A 160 20.28 -5.35 35.91
N ALA A 161 19.76 -5.31 37.14
CA ALA A 161 18.32 -5.42 37.41
C ALA A 161 17.56 -4.25 36.76
N SER A 162 18.06 -3.02 36.89
CA SER A 162 17.49 -1.83 36.27
C SER A 162 17.43 -1.95 34.73
N ARG A 163 18.53 -2.39 34.08
CA ARG A 163 18.54 -2.63 32.63
C ARG A 163 17.52 -3.69 32.19
N LEU A 164 17.37 -4.77 32.94
CA LEU A 164 16.39 -5.82 32.62
C LEU A 164 14.96 -5.31 32.75
N ILE A 165 14.64 -4.54 33.81
CA ILE A 165 13.33 -3.91 33.98
C ILE A 165 13.03 -2.96 32.82
N ALA A 166 14.01 -2.16 32.40
CA ALA A 166 13.87 -1.28 31.25
C ALA A 166 13.61 -2.07 29.96
N MET A 167 14.38 -3.12 29.67
CA MET A 167 14.16 -3.97 28.48
C MET A 167 12.77 -4.61 28.46
N VAL A 168 12.33 -5.17 29.60
CA VAL A 168 10.99 -5.77 29.72
C VAL A 168 9.89 -4.73 29.50
N SER A 169 10.08 -3.51 30.01
CA SER A 169 9.13 -2.41 29.80
C SER A 169 9.08 -1.98 28.33
N THR A 170 10.24 -1.83 27.68
CA THR A 170 10.33 -1.47 26.26
C THR A 170 9.68 -2.52 25.36
N MET A 171 9.84 -3.82 25.68
CA MET A 171 9.19 -4.90 24.94
C MET A 171 7.66 -4.82 25.04
N LEU A 172 7.12 -4.51 26.22
CA LEU A 172 5.68 -4.30 26.43
C LEU A 172 5.18 -3.07 25.65
N ASP A 173 5.90 -1.96 25.74
CA ASP A 173 5.55 -0.72 25.06
C ASP A 173 5.53 -0.90 23.54
N LEU A 174 6.48 -1.65 22.98
CA LEU A 174 6.51 -2.01 21.57
C LEU A 174 5.29 -2.87 21.19
N SER A 175 4.93 -3.87 21.99
CA SER A 175 3.73 -4.70 21.72
C SER A 175 2.45 -3.87 21.72
N LYS A 176 2.31 -2.93 22.67
CA LYS A 176 1.16 -2.01 22.70
C LYS A 176 1.12 -1.10 21.47
N LEU A 177 2.28 -0.67 20.98
CA LEU A 177 2.41 0.16 19.79
C LEU A 177 2.04 -0.60 18.51
N GLU A 178 2.54 -1.83 18.34
CA GLU A 178 2.17 -2.73 17.24
C GLU A 178 0.66 -3.00 17.21
N ALA A 179 0.03 -3.12 18.39
CA ALA A 179 -1.41 -3.33 18.52
C ALA A 179 -2.25 -2.06 18.35
N GLY A 180 -1.64 -0.89 18.16
CA GLY A 180 -2.35 0.41 18.12
C GLY A 180 -3.06 0.77 19.42
N LYS A 181 -2.65 0.18 20.56
CA LYS A 181 -3.26 0.34 21.88
C LYS A 181 -2.59 1.43 22.72
N VAL A 182 -1.62 2.16 22.17
CA VAL A 182 -0.99 3.29 22.86
C VAL A 182 -2.00 4.44 22.92
N GLN A 183 -2.49 4.72 24.12
CA GLN A 183 -3.24 5.94 24.40
C GLN A 183 -2.27 7.03 24.80
N LEU A 184 -2.41 8.21 24.18
CA LEU A 184 -1.69 9.42 24.56
C LEU A 184 -2.61 10.25 25.45
N GLU A 185 -2.06 10.80 26.52
CA GLU A 185 -2.75 11.73 27.41
C GLU A 185 -2.13 13.12 27.25
N PRO A 186 -2.42 13.84 26.15
CA PRO A 186 -1.84 15.13 25.90
C PRO A 186 -2.40 16.17 26.89
N ILE A 187 -1.49 16.89 27.53
CA ILE A 187 -1.80 18.00 28.43
C ILE A 187 -1.05 19.25 27.95
N GLU A 188 -1.55 20.43 28.30
CA GLU A 188 -0.77 21.65 28.16
C GLU A 188 0.38 21.65 29.17
N LEU A 189 1.62 21.63 28.68
CA LEU A 189 2.82 21.61 29.50
C LEU A 189 3.90 22.52 28.92
N ARG A 190 4.92 22.83 29.74
CA ARG A 190 6.16 23.46 29.27
C ARG A 190 7.20 22.38 29.03
N ALA A 191 7.85 22.39 27.87
CA ALA A 191 8.85 21.40 27.52
C ALA A 191 10.04 21.44 28.49
N SER A 192 10.44 22.63 28.93
CA SER A 192 11.50 22.85 29.92
C SER A 192 11.26 22.11 31.23
N ALA A 193 10.01 22.03 31.69
CA ALA A 193 9.66 21.36 32.95
C ALA A 193 9.88 19.84 32.86
N VAL A 194 9.51 19.24 31.73
CA VAL A 194 9.76 17.82 31.46
C VAL A 194 11.25 17.56 31.31
N THR A 195 11.95 18.39 30.54
CA THR A 195 13.39 18.27 30.32
C THR A 195 14.17 18.42 31.63
N HIS A 196 13.79 19.34 32.50
CA HIS A 196 14.38 19.48 33.84
C HIS A 196 14.26 18.19 34.65
N GLN A 197 13.07 17.59 34.71
CA GLN A 197 12.88 16.33 35.42
C GLN A 197 13.79 15.21 34.88
N VAL A 198 13.91 15.12 33.55
CA VAL A 198 14.76 14.11 32.91
C VAL A 198 16.23 14.37 33.21
N LEU A 199 16.70 15.62 33.13
CA LEU A 199 18.08 15.97 33.43
C LEU A 199 18.44 15.71 34.89
N ASP A 200 17.55 16.01 35.83
CA ASP A 200 17.75 15.71 37.27
C ASP A 200 17.93 14.21 37.51
N SER A 201 17.17 13.37 36.78
CA SER A 201 17.28 11.92 36.88
C SER A 201 18.59 11.36 36.29
N LEU A 202 19.14 12.02 35.27
CA LEU A 202 20.39 11.60 34.60
C LEU A 202 21.64 12.20 35.23
N LEU A 203 21.50 13.24 36.05
CA LEU A 203 22.59 13.99 36.67
C LEU A 203 23.62 13.11 37.41
N PRO A 204 23.22 12.10 38.22
CA PRO A 204 24.18 11.22 38.88
C PRO A 204 25.03 10.39 37.89
N SER A 205 24.39 9.89 36.83
CA SER A 205 25.04 9.09 35.78
C SER A 205 25.98 9.96 34.93
N ALA A 206 25.54 11.16 34.56
CA ALA A 206 26.35 12.12 33.81
C ALA A 206 27.59 12.56 34.61
N LYS A 207 27.44 12.83 35.92
CA LYS A 207 28.57 13.13 36.81
C LYS A 207 29.57 11.98 36.90
N ALA A 208 29.09 10.75 37.02
CA ALA A 208 29.94 9.56 37.03
C ALA A 208 30.71 9.36 35.70
N LYS A 209 30.16 9.85 34.59
CA LYS A 209 30.78 9.82 33.25
C LYS A 209 31.55 11.12 32.91
N HIS A 210 31.62 12.09 33.81
CA HIS A 210 32.19 13.43 33.55
C HIS A 210 31.56 14.16 32.34
N ILE A 211 30.24 14.06 32.19
CA ILE A 211 29.47 14.72 31.13
C ILE A 211 28.72 15.91 31.72
N ASP A 212 28.87 17.09 31.12
CA ASP A 212 28.11 18.27 31.47
C ASP A 212 26.75 18.28 30.76
N LEU A 213 25.68 18.50 31.54
CA LEU A 213 24.32 18.64 31.04
C LEU A 213 23.89 20.11 31.15
N LEU A 214 23.56 20.73 30.01
CA LEU A 214 23.11 22.12 29.94
C LEU A 214 21.67 22.17 29.38
N LEU A 215 20.82 22.97 30.02
CA LEU A 215 19.48 23.28 29.52
C LEU A 215 19.36 24.78 29.28
N GLU A 216 19.17 25.15 28.01
CA GLU A 216 18.88 26.53 27.62
C GLU A 216 17.40 26.69 27.30
N VAL A 217 16.72 27.59 28.01
CA VAL A 217 15.29 27.84 27.86
C VAL A 217 15.07 29.27 27.35
N LEU A 218 14.19 29.41 26.36
CA LEU A 218 13.84 30.72 25.82
C LEU A 218 13.03 31.56 26.84
N PRO A 219 13.25 32.89 26.94
CA PRO A 219 12.55 33.76 27.90
C PRO A 219 11.02 33.80 27.76
N LYS A 220 10.48 33.39 26.60
CA LYS A 220 9.04 33.28 26.31
C LYS A 220 8.74 31.90 25.77
N GLU A 221 9.05 30.88 26.55
CA GLU A 221 8.75 29.50 26.19
C GLU A 221 7.23 29.31 25.99
N PRO A 222 6.80 28.83 24.81
CA PRO A 222 5.40 28.50 24.58
C PRO A 222 5.02 27.21 25.33
N THR A 223 3.75 27.12 25.76
CA THR A 223 3.19 25.84 26.18
C THR A 223 2.93 24.95 24.96
N ILE A 224 3.17 23.66 25.11
CA ILE A 224 2.91 22.64 24.09
C ILE A 224 1.85 21.67 24.60
N CYS A 225 1.10 21.08 23.67
CA CYS A 225 0.14 20.01 23.97
C CYS A 225 0.85 18.68 23.73
N ALA A 226 1.23 17.98 24.80
CA ALA A 226 2.01 16.75 24.73
C ALA A 226 1.73 15.84 25.94
N ASP A 227 2.00 14.55 25.77
CA ASP A 227 1.96 13.58 26.87
C ASP A 227 3.27 13.66 27.67
N TRP A 228 3.16 14.01 28.96
CA TRP A 228 4.31 14.19 29.84
C TRP A 228 5.19 12.94 29.92
N VAL A 229 4.58 11.77 30.09
CA VAL A 229 5.29 10.50 30.31
C VAL A 229 6.02 10.09 29.03
N LYS A 230 5.36 10.20 27.88
CA LYS A 230 5.98 9.87 26.59
C LYS A 230 7.08 10.84 26.21
N LEU A 231 6.90 12.14 26.47
CA LEU A 231 7.94 13.13 26.21
C LEU A 231 9.16 12.90 27.10
N ALA A 232 8.97 12.62 28.39
CA ALA A 232 10.05 12.26 29.30
C ALA A 232 10.80 11.00 28.84
N GLN A 233 10.08 9.97 28.36
CA GLN A 233 10.65 8.74 27.83
C GLN A 233 11.49 9.00 26.56
N ILE A 234 10.99 9.83 25.62
CA ILE A 234 11.73 10.23 24.42
C ILE A 234 13.01 10.95 24.80
N LEU A 235 12.91 11.97 25.66
CA LEU A 235 14.07 12.76 26.10
C LEU A 235 15.09 11.88 26.84
N SER A 236 14.64 10.98 27.72
CA SER A 236 15.51 10.06 28.43
C SER A 236 16.25 9.13 27.48
N ASN A 237 15.59 8.61 26.43
CA ASN A 237 16.23 7.74 25.44
C ASN A 237 17.23 8.48 24.54
N LEU A 238 16.99 9.75 24.26
CA LEU A 238 17.91 10.57 23.45
C LEU A 238 19.16 10.98 24.22
N LEU A 239 19.06 11.11 25.55
CA LEU A 239 20.13 11.58 26.43
C LEU A 239 20.92 10.43 27.11
N SER A 240 20.41 9.20 27.10
CA SER A 240 21.04 8.02 27.74
C SER A 240 22.26 7.49 26.99
#